data_AF-A0A1I6ZHE5-F1
#
_entry.id   AF-A0A1I6ZHE5-F1
#
_cell.length_a   1.000
_cell.length_b   1.000
_cell.length_c   1.000
_cell.angle_alpha   90.00
_cell.angle_beta   90.00
_cell.angle_gamma   90.00
#
_symmetry.space_group_name_H-M   'P 1'
#
loop_
_entity.id
_entity.type
_entity.pdbx_description
1 polymer ?
#
loop_
_entity_poly.entity_id
_entity_poly.type
_entity_poly.pdbx_seq_one_letter_code
_entity_poly.pdbx_strand_id
1 'polypeptide(L)'
;MWAFALFRMLDSDDFGLTVLAITIGLLFHGAMYGPQAAFFAELFGTKARYTGVSVGAQLASLVAGAPAPLIAIALLGSFDEPRPGLVALYLVVCAAITLVAVSTYGETRTRDLAADHAVPAQRTGRSAERV
;
A
#
# COMPACT_ATOMS: atom_id res chain seq x y z
N MET A 1 -11.54 -6.61 10.05
CA MET A 1 -12.01 -6.98 11.40
C MET A 1 -11.74 -5.87 12.42
N TRP A 2 -10.48 -5.43 12.61
CA TRP A 2 -10.15 -4.34 13.55
C TRP A 2 -10.94 -3.04 13.31
N ALA A 3 -11.20 -2.66 12.06
CA ALA A 3 -11.96 -1.45 11.72
C ALA A 3 -13.31 -1.35 12.46
N PHE A 4 -14.03 -2.46 12.63
CA PHE A 4 -15.30 -2.46 13.38
C PHE A 4 -15.08 -2.14 14.86
N ALA A 5 -14.04 -2.71 15.49
CA ALA A 5 -13.69 -2.41 16.87
C ALA A 5 -13.24 -0.95 17.03
N LEU A 6 -12.43 -0.44 16.09
CA LEU A 6 -11.97 0.94 16.05
C LEU A 6 -13.14 1.93 16.02
N PHE A 7 -14.09 1.77 15.10
CA PHE A 7 -15.24 2.67 15.03
C PHE A 7 -16.13 2.59 16.27
N ARG A 8 -16.30 1.41 16.90
CA ARG A 8 -17.03 1.31 18.17
C ARG A 8 -16.32 2.02 19.31
N MET A 9 -15.00 1.91 19.39
CA MET A 9 -14.21 2.61 20.42
C MET A 9 -14.24 4.13 20.22
N LEU A 10 -14.21 4.60 18.97
CA LEU A 10 -14.34 6.02 18.64
C LEU A 10 -15.72 6.59 18.99
N ASP A 11 -16.78 5.80 18.85
CA ASP A 11 -18.16 6.18 19.20
C ASP A 11 -18.43 6.14 20.71
N SER A 12 -17.46 5.71 21.52
CA SER A 12 -17.66 5.51 22.97
C SER A 12 -17.53 6.81 23.78
N ASP A 13 -17.23 7.95 23.16
CA ASP A 13 -16.97 9.27 23.79
C ASP A 13 -15.89 9.27 24.90
N ASP A 14 -15.12 8.19 25.01
CA ASP A 14 -14.04 8.03 25.97
C ASP A 14 -12.69 8.32 25.33
N PHE A 15 -11.97 9.29 25.92
CA PHE A 15 -10.66 9.71 25.41
C PHE A 15 -9.62 8.58 25.50
N GLY A 16 -9.62 7.81 26.59
CA GLY A 16 -8.66 6.72 26.79
C GLY A 16 -8.86 5.57 25.79
N LEU A 17 -10.10 5.19 25.54
CA LEU A 17 -10.46 4.20 24.52
C LEU A 17 -10.12 4.68 23.11
N THR A 18 -10.34 5.97 22.83
CA THR A 18 -9.95 6.58 21.54
C THR A 18 -8.44 6.50 21.33
N VAL A 19 -7.64 6.91 22.32
CA VAL A 19 -6.17 6.82 22.25
C VAL A 19 -5.74 5.38 22.03
N LEU A 20 -6.27 4.43 22.81
CA LEU A 20 -5.95 3.01 22.68
C LEU A 20 -6.30 2.47 21.28
N ALA A 21 -7.47 2.82 20.74
CA ALA A 21 -7.93 2.41 19.42
C ALA A 21 -6.98 2.90 18.32
N ILE A 22 -6.58 4.17 18.37
CA ILE A 22 -5.64 4.75 17.41
C ILE A 22 -4.25 4.13 17.56
N THR A 23 -3.75 3.92 18.78
CA THR A 23 -2.45 3.29 19.03
C THR A 23 -2.38 1.87 18.44
N ILE A 24 -3.39 1.03 18.68
CA ILE A 24 -3.44 -0.33 18.11
C ILE A 24 -3.57 -0.25 16.58
N GLY A 25 -4.35 0.69 16.06
CA GLY A 25 -4.43 0.94 14.61
C GLY A 25 -3.07 1.26 14.00
N LEU A 26 -2.30 2.16 14.63
CA LEU A 26 -0.95 2.52 14.21
C LEU A 26 0.05 1.37 14.33
N LEU A 27 -0.11 0.50 15.34
CA LEU A 27 0.69 -0.71 15.47
C LEU A 27 0.50 -1.64 14.28
N PHE A 28 -0.74 -1.93 13.89
CA PHE A 28 -1.02 -2.74 12.69
C PHE A 28 -0.53 -2.08 11.42
N HIS A 29 -0.67 -0.75 11.31
CA HIS A 29 -0.13 0.02 10.19
C HIS A 29 1.39 -0.13 10.09
N GLY A 30 2.12 0.03 11.20
CA GLY A 30 3.57 -0.17 11.25
C GLY A 30 3.99 -1.59 10.89
N ALA A 31 3.29 -2.60 11.41
CA ALA A 31 3.56 -4.00 11.09
C ALA A 31 3.36 -4.32 9.61
N MET A 32 2.39 -3.68 8.95
CA MET A 32 2.16 -3.80 7.51
C MET A 32 3.23 -3.05 6.68
N TYR A 33 3.62 -1.84 7.11
CA TYR A 33 4.58 -1.00 6.37
C TYR A 33 6.01 -1.52 6.43
N GLY A 34 6.42 -2.16 7.54
CA GLY A 34 7.76 -2.69 7.74
C GLY A 34 8.28 -3.58 6.58
N PRO A 35 7.60 -4.68 6.23
CA PRO A 35 8.03 -5.57 5.14
C PRO A 35 7.86 -4.96 3.74
N GLN A 36 7.02 -3.94 3.57
CA GLN A 36 6.67 -3.38 2.26
C GLN A 36 7.88 -2.80 1.51
N ALA A 37 8.83 -2.19 2.22
CA ALA A 37 10.03 -1.61 1.61
C ALA A 37 10.95 -2.68 0.98
N ALA A 38 11.17 -3.79 1.69
CA ALA A 38 11.96 -4.91 1.18
C ALA A 38 11.26 -5.59 0.00
N PHE A 39 9.95 -5.86 0.13
CA PHE A 39 9.14 -6.44 -0.93
C PHE A 39 9.17 -5.61 -2.23
N PHE A 40 9.02 -4.29 -2.13
CA PHE A 40 9.11 -3.40 -3.29
C PHE A 40 10.51 -3.35 -3.91
N ALA A 41 11.57 -3.46 -3.10
CA ALA A 41 12.92 -3.53 -3.63
C ALA A 41 13.19 -4.85 -4.38
N GLU A 42 12.57 -5.94 -3.97
CA GLU A 42 12.69 -7.25 -4.62
C GLU A 42 11.85 -7.37 -5.90
N LEU A 43 10.87 -6.49 -6.09
CA LEU A 43 9.97 -6.51 -7.26
C LEU A 43 10.63 -6.10 -8.57
N PHE A 44 11.71 -5.33 -8.49
CA PHE A 44 12.36 -4.68 -9.63
C PHE A 44 13.86 -4.93 -9.62
N GLY A 45 14.42 -5.22 -10.80
CA GLY A 45 15.86 -5.28 -11.03
C GLY A 45 16.60 -4.01 -10.57
N THR A 46 17.85 -4.17 -10.15
CA THR A 46 18.66 -3.11 -9.52
C THR A 46 18.71 -1.79 -10.30
N LYS A 47 18.73 -1.83 -11.63
CA LYS A 47 18.83 -0.65 -12.50
C LYS A 47 17.55 0.20 -12.58
N ALA A 48 16.38 -0.41 -12.40
CA ALA A 48 15.08 0.25 -12.54
C ALA A 48 14.29 0.32 -11.23
N ARG A 49 14.86 -0.16 -10.12
CA ARG A 49 14.18 -0.27 -8.82
C ARG A 49 13.65 1.06 -8.31
N TYR A 50 14.48 2.09 -8.29
CA TYR A 50 14.06 3.40 -7.74
C TYR A 50 12.90 4.00 -8.53
N THR A 51 12.98 3.97 -9.86
CA THR A 51 11.93 4.50 -10.74
C THR A 51 10.68 3.63 -10.72
N GLY A 52 10.81 2.31 -10.72
CA GLY A 52 9.71 1.35 -10.64
C GLY A 52 8.91 1.50 -9.34
N VAL A 53 9.60 1.55 -8.19
CA VAL A 53 8.95 1.77 -6.88
C VAL A 53 8.26 3.13 -6.82
N SER A 54 8.91 4.20 -7.30
CA SER A 54 8.32 5.55 -7.30
C SER A 54 7.07 5.65 -8.18
N VAL A 55 7.13 5.14 -9.43
CA VAL A 55 5.99 5.14 -10.35
C VAL A 55 4.85 4.28 -9.80
N GLY A 56 5.17 3.10 -9.26
CA GLY A 56 4.19 2.22 -8.63
C GLY A 56 3.48 2.91 -7.45
N ALA A 57 4.23 3.58 -6.57
CA ALA A 57 3.68 4.32 -5.44
C ALA A 57 2.78 5.48 -5.89
N GLN A 58 3.16 6.22 -6.92
CA GLN A 58 2.36 7.33 -7.45
C GLN A 58 1.05 6.82 -8.09
N LEU A 59 1.12 5.76 -8.89
CA LEU A 59 -0.07 5.15 -9.50
C LEU A 59 -1.01 4.57 -8.43
N ALA A 60 -0.46 3.86 -7.44
CA ALA A 60 -1.25 3.35 -6.32
C ALA A 60 -1.90 4.48 -5.52
N SER A 61 -1.17 5.57 -5.26
CA SER A 61 -1.70 6.75 -4.57
C SER A 61 -2.81 7.44 -5.36
N LEU A 62 -2.68 7.51 -6.69
CA LEU A 62 -3.68 8.10 -7.56
C LEU A 62 -4.96 7.25 -7.62
N VAL A 63 -4.83 5.94 -7.78
CA VAL A 63 -5.97 5.02 -7.99
C VAL A 63 -6.65 4.65 -6.69
N ALA A 64 -5.90 4.37 -5.62
CA ALA A 64 -6.45 3.93 -4.35
C ALA A 64 -6.45 5.03 -3.29
N GLY A 65 -5.38 5.82 -3.19
CA GLY A 65 -5.21 6.82 -2.14
C GLY A 65 -6.15 8.02 -2.28
N ALA A 66 -6.16 8.66 -3.45
CA ALA A 66 -6.95 9.87 -3.71
C ALA A 66 -8.47 9.68 -3.55
N PRO A 67 -9.10 8.61 -4.08
CA PRO A 67 -10.54 8.45 -3.92
C PRO A 67 -10.97 7.90 -2.55
N ALA A 68 -10.06 7.29 -1.77
CA ALA A 68 -10.44 6.62 -0.53
C ALA A 68 -11.17 7.53 0.49
N PRO A 69 -10.74 8.77 0.77
CA PRO A 69 -11.47 9.68 1.66
C PRO A 69 -12.86 10.06 1.11
N LEU A 70 -12.98 10.25 -0.21
CA LEU A 70 -14.26 10.58 -0.85
C LEU A 70 -15.27 9.44 -0.73
N ILE A 71 -14.81 8.21 -0.97
CA ILE A 71 -15.60 6.99 -0.78
C ILE A 71 -15.99 6.84 0.69
N ALA A 72 -15.03 7.03 1.61
CA ALA A 72 -15.28 6.92 3.05
C ALA A 72 -16.35 7.92 3.52
N ILE A 73 -16.28 9.18 3.08
CA ILE A 73 -17.29 10.20 3.40
C ILE A 73 -18.65 9.82 2.81
N ALA A 74 -18.69 9.40 1.54
CA ALA A 74 -19.94 8.98 0.90
C ALA A 74 -20.59 7.78 1.61
N LEU A 75 -19.79 6.85 2.13
CA LEU A 75 -20.26 5.69 2.90
C LEU A 75 -20.66 6.05 4.33
N LEU A 76 -19.96 6.98 4.96
CA LEU A 76 -20.21 7.40 6.34
C LEU A 76 -21.60 8.05 6.48
N GLY A 77 -22.12 8.68 5.43
CA GLY A 77 -23.44 9.30 5.45
C GLY A 77 -23.44 10.70 6.05
N SER A 78 -24.63 11.20 6.43
CA SER A 78 -24.79 12.52 7.05
C SER A 78 -24.53 12.47 8.56
N PHE A 79 -24.33 13.64 9.16
CA PHE A 79 -24.20 13.78 10.61
C PHE A 79 -25.43 13.30 11.39
N ASP A 80 -26.62 13.40 10.78
CA ASP A 80 -27.88 12.97 11.39
C ASP A 80 -28.08 11.43 11.37
N GLU A 81 -27.45 10.74 10.41
CA GLU A 81 -27.56 9.29 10.23
C GLU A 81 -26.18 8.69 9.87
N PRO A 82 -25.21 8.72 10.82
CA PRO A 82 -23.87 8.24 10.57
C PRO A 82 -23.87 6.71 10.46
N ARG A 83 -23.17 6.20 9.44
CA ARG A 83 -23.08 4.78 9.09
C ARG A 83 -21.61 4.30 9.10
N PRO A 84 -20.90 4.39 10.24
CA PRO A 84 -19.48 3.99 10.32
C PRO A 84 -19.25 2.51 10.00
N GLY A 85 -20.27 1.66 10.17
CA GLY A 85 -20.21 0.26 9.76
C GLY A 85 -19.97 0.05 8.25
N LEU A 86 -20.44 0.96 7.39
CA LEU A 86 -20.19 0.89 5.95
C LEU A 86 -18.73 1.23 5.61
N VAL A 87 -18.13 2.18 6.33
CA VAL A 87 -16.70 2.50 6.20
C VAL A 87 -15.86 1.31 6.68
N ALA A 88 -16.23 0.67 7.79
CA ALA A 88 -15.57 -0.55 8.26
C ALA A 88 -15.66 -1.69 7.23
N LEU A 89 -16.82 -1.89 6.59
CA LEU A 89 -17.00 -2.87 5.53
C LEU A 89 -16.10 -2.58 4.32
N TYR A 90 -16.04 -1.32 3.88
CA TYR A 90 -15.13 -0.89 2.81
C TYR A 90 -13.67 -1.24 3.13
N LEU A 91 -13.20 -0.97 4.35
CA LEU A 91 -11.86 -1.35 4.78
C LEU A 91 -11.62 -2.87 4.76
N VAL A 92 -12.64 -3.66 5.12
CA VAL A 92 -12.56 -5.13 5.03
C VAL A 92 -12.47 -5.61 3.58
N VAL A 93 -13.23 -5.02 2.67
CA VAL A 93 -13.15 -5.34 1.23
C VAL A 93 -11.76 -5.00 0.69
N CYS A 94 -11.22 -3.81 1.00
CA CYS A 94 -9.87 -3.44 0.61
C CYS A 94 -8.83 -4.42 1.15
N ALA A 95 -8.92 -4.81 2.43
CA ALA A 95 -8.02 -5.79 3.02
C ALA A 95 -8.11 -7.17 2.34
N ALA A 96 -9.32 -7.60 1.95
CA ALA A 96 -9.51 -8.84 1.20
C ALA A 96 -8.86 -8.78 -0.20
N ILE A 97 -9.02 -7.66 -0.90
CA ILE A 97 -8.37 -7.43 -2.20
C ILE A 97 -6.84 -7.46 -2.04
N THR A 98 -6.29 -6.80 -1.01
CA THR A 98 -4.85 -6.84 -0.71
C THR A 98 -4.38 -8.26 -0.41
N LEU A 99 -5.14 -9.04 0.38
CA LEU A 99 -4.79 -10.41 0.69
C LEU A 99 -4.76 -11.29 -0.57
N VAL A 100 -5.75 -11.14 -1.45
CA VAL A 100 -5.77 -11.85 -2.74
C VAL A 100 -4.56 -11.46 -3.58
N ALA A 101 -4.29 -10.16 -3.75
CA ALA A 101 -3.15 -9.68 -4.53
C ALA A 101 -1.81 -10.22 -4.00
N VAL A 102 -1.59 -10.16 -2.69
CA VAL A 102 -0.36 -10.68 -2.06
C VAL A 102 -0.28 -12.20 -2.19
N SER A 103 -1.40 -12.92 -2.02
CA SER A 103 -1.42 -14.39 -2.14
C SER A 103 -1.12 -14.89 -3.55
N THR A 104 -1.39 -14.09 -4.58
CA THR A 104 -1.05 -14.42 -5.97
C THR A 104 0.41 -14.16 -6.32
N TYR A 105 1.15 -13.47 -5.44
CA TYR A 105 2.56 -13.17 -5.67
C TYR A 105 3.45 -14.34 -5.24
N GLY A 106 4.39 -14.73 -6.09
CA GLY A 106 5.37 -15.78 -5.79
C GLY A 106 6.48 -15.28 -4.87
N GLU A 107 7.08 -16.20 -4.11
CA GLU A 107 8.23 -15.95 -3.23
C GLU A 107 9.38 -15.27 -3.99
N THR A 108 9.81 -14.09 -3.53
CA THR A 108 10.84 -13.28 -4.18
C THR A 108 12.25 -13.50 -3.62
N ARG A 109 12.40 -14.18 -2.46
CA ARG A 109 13.68 -14.36 -1.74
C ARG A 109 14.83 -14.97 -2.56
N THR A 110 14.53 -15.77 -3.59
CA THR A 110 15.55 -16.49 -4.38
C THR A 110 15.83 -15.89 -5.74
N ARG A 111 15.22 -14.75 -6.10
CA ARG A 111 15.43 -14.10 -7.40
C ARG A 111 16.74 -13.31 -7.44
N ASP A 112 17.53 -13.53 -8.49
CA ASP A 112 18.71 -12.70 -8.78
C ASP A 112 18.29 -11.39 -9.46
N LEU A 113 18.36 -10.29 -8.71
CA LEU A 113 17.97 -8.95 -9.14
C LEU A 113 19.05 -8.24 -9.99
N ALA A 114 20.26 -8.81 -10.07
CA ALA A 114 21.36 -8.30 -10.89
C ALA A 114 21.34 -8.87 -12.31
N ALA A 115 20.83 -10.09 -12.47
CA ALA A 115 20.61 -10.74 -13.76
C ALA A 115 19.39 -10.19 -14.53
N ASP A 116 18.56 -9.35 -13.90
CA ASP A 116 17.31 -8.87 -14.48
C ASP A 116 17.57 -7.86 -15.63
N HIS A 117 17.28 -8.28 -16.87
CA HIS A 117 17.61 -7.57 -18.12
C HIS A 117 16.61 -6.44 -18.49
N ALA A 118 16.01 -5.76 -17.50
CA ALA A 118 14.95 -4.78 -17.72
C ALA A 118 15.38 -3.52 -18.51
N VAL A 119 16.68 -3.28 -18.66
CA VAL A 119 17.21 -2.20 -19.51
C VAL A 119 18.23 -2.83 -20.47
N PRO A 120 17.95 -2.88 -21.79
CA PRO A 120 18.94 -3.26 -22.79
C PRO A 120 20.19 -2.43 -22.55
N ALA A 121 21.35 -3.08 -22.42
CA ALA A 121 22.61 -2.35 -22.36
C ALA A 121 22.64 -1.43 -23.58
N GLN A 122 22.59 -0.12 -23.36
CA GLN A 122 22.90 0.82 -24.42
C GLN A 122 24.31 0.48 -24.83
N ARG A 123 24.44 -0.23 -25.95
CA ARG A 123 25.71 -0.33 -26.66
C ARG A 123 26.00 1.12 -27.03
N THR A 124 26.78 1.80 -26.20
CA THR A 124 27.44 3.04 -26.58
C THR A 124 28.41 2.65 -27.69
N GLY A 125 27.88 2.50 -28.90
CA GLY A 125 28.64 2.51 -30.13
C GLY A 125 29.15 3.93 -30.28
N ARG A 126 30.21 4.26 -29.54
CA ARG A 126 31.10 5.32 -29.97
C ARG A 126 32.15 4.64 -30.82
N SER A 127 31.81 4.61 -32.10
CA SER A 127 32.68 4.26 -33.20
C SER A 127 34.10 4.76 -32.96
N ALA A 128 35.03 3.88 -33.29
CA ALA A 128 36.24 4.24 -33.99
C ALA A 128 36.12 5.61 -34.70
N GLU A 129 36.75 6.62 -34.11
CA GLU A 129 37.34 7.72 -34.87
C GLU A 129 38.72 7.96 -34.24
N ARG A 130 39.58 6.95 -34.44
CA ARG A 130 40.98 7.20 -34.77
C ARG A 130 40.98 7.57 -36.25
N VAL A 131 41.22 8.84 -36.54
CA VAL A 131 42.06 9.28 -37.66
C VAL A 131 42.93 10.39 -37.12
#